data_AF-A0A929ZKS8-F1
#
_entry.id   AF-A0A929ZKS8-F1
#
_cell.length_a   1.000
_cell.length_b   1.000
_cell.length_c   1.000
_cell.angle_alpha   90.00
_cell.angle_beta   90.00
_cell.angle_gamma   90.00
#
_symmetry.space_group_name_H-M   'P 1'
#
loop_
_entity.id
_entity.type
_entity.pdbx_description
1 polymer ?
#
loop_
_entity_poly.entity_id
_entity_poly.type
_entity_poly.pdbx_seq_one_letter_code
_entity_poly.pdbx_strand_id
1 'polypeptide(L)'
;MLEEITSLDSYEAFINEICSDENYVDPHYLYDNNNLYSAFERRDQHVYANIDGGNTDGIFVLLILPTEKYIEIIIGLSKSKHAYNELFQYLEKNYKGYRCDFIINPKNILLKNILTSKNAIFENEQQRMIARQASQKEYSLNIQLYSDKWKRSYVDIHVKETYWTAEKVLSA
;
A
#
# COMPACT_ATOMS: atom_id res chain seq x y z
N MET A 1 -15.31 12.42 -8.13
CA MET A 1 -16.14 11.85 -7.06
C MET A 1 -15.58 10.49 -6.73
N LEU A 2 -15.20 10.31 -5.46
CA LEU A 2 -14.68 9.05 -4.96
C LEU A 2 -15.84 8.09 -4.64
N GLU A 3 -15.79 6.90 -5.20
CA GLU A 3 -16.81 5.85 -5.06
C GLU A 3 -16.16 4.54 -4.66
N GLU A 4 -16.76 3.82 -3.71
CA GLU A 4 -16.34 2.45 -3.39
C GLU A 4 -16.85 1.51 -4.49
N ILE A 5 -15.95 0.69 -5.02
CA ILE A 5 -16.24 -0.22 -6.13
C ILE A 5 -16.18 -1.67 -5.67
N THR A 6 -16.77 -2.58 -6.45
CA THR A 6 -16.82 -4.01 -6.15
C THR A 6 -16.16 -4.89 -7.23
N SER A 7 -15.62 -4.28 -8.29
CA SER A 7 -14.88 -4.96 -9.36
C SER A 7 -13.96 -3.98 -10.09
N LEU A 8 -12.87 -4.49 -10.68
CA LEU A 8 -11.93 -3.75 -11.52
C LEU A 8 -12.20 -3.92 -13.04
N ASP A 9 -13.21 -4.68 -13.46
CA ASP A 9 -13.42 -5.06 -14.86
C ASP A 9 -13.50 -3.86 -15.82
N SER A 10 -14.08 -2.74 -15.37
CA SER A 10 -14.23 -1.52 -16.17
C SER A 10 -13.03 -0.57 -16.11
N TYR A 11 -11.98 -0.95 -15.38
CA TYR A 11 -10.88 -0.07 -15.00
C TYR A 11 -9.52 -0.51 -15.54
N GLU A 12 -9.44 -1.67 -16.19
CA GLU A 12 -8.21 -2.27 -16.73
C GLU A 12 -7.41 -1.31 -17.62
N ALA A 13 -8.07 -0.55 -18.49
CA ALA A 13 -7.39 0.40 -19.36
C ALA A 13 -6.63 1.48 -18.55
N PHE A 14 -7.28 2.02 -17.52
CA PHE A 14 -6.68 3.01 -16.62
C PHE A 14 -5.54 2.39 -15.79
N ILE A 15 -5.75 1.20 -15.22
CA ILE A 15 -4.73 0.50 -14.42
C ILE A 15 -3.47 0.30 -15.24
N ASN A 16 -3.60 -0.22 -16.46
CA ASN A 16 -2.47 -0.46 -17.36
C ASN A 16 -1.76 0.84 -17.78
N GLU A 17 -2.50 1.94 -18.00
CA GLU A 17 -1.92 3.24 -18.31
C GLU A 17 -1.07 3.79 -17.16
N ILE A 18 -1.57 3.75 -15.92
CA ILE A 18 -0.84 4.25 -14.76
C ILE A 18 0.35 3.34 -14.44
N CYS A 19 0.15 2.01 -14.48
CA CYS A 19 1.17 1.05 -14.08
C CYS A 19 2.31 0.89 -15.09
N SER A 20 2.13 1.35 -16.33
CA SER A 20 3.20 1.42 -17.33
C SER A 20 4.08 2.66 -17.20
N ASP A 21 3.68 3.65 -16.40
CA ASP A 21 4.43 4.88 -16.18
C ASP A 21 5.33 4.77 -14.93
N GLU A 22 6.65 4.79 -15.13
CA GLU A 22 7.63 4.62 -14.07
C GLU A 22 7.56 5.68 -12.96
N ASN A 23 6.95 6.85 -13.24
CA ASN A 23 6.81 7.92 -12.26
C ASN A 23 5.57 7.76 -11.38
N TYR A 24 4.58 6.97 -11.80
CA TYR A 24 3.28 6.89 -11.13
C TYR A 24 2.90 5.48 -10.68
N VAL A 25 3.50 4.46 -11.27
CA VAL A 25 3.26 3.09 -10.84
C VAL A 25 3.54 2.93 -9.34
N ASP A 26 2.61 2.25 -8.68
CA ASP A 26 2.67 1.99 -7.26
C ASP A 26 3.72 0.90 -6.94
N PRO A 27 4.59 1.09 -5.93
CA PRO A 27 5.61 0.10 -5.58
C PRO A 27 5.05 -1.26 -5.16
N HIS A 28 3.89 -1.31 -4.50
CA HIS A 28 3.23 -2.55 -4.12
C HIS A 28 2.62 -3.27 -5.30
N TYR A 29 2.09 -2.53 -6.29
CA TYR A 29 1.66 -3.13 -7.56
C TYR A 29 2.84 -3.77 -8.30
N LEU A 30 3.98 -3.07 -8.38
CA LEU A 30 5.21 -3.62 -8.98
C LEU A 30 5.80 -4.81 -8.21
N TYR A 31 5.48 -4.93 -6.92
CA TYR A 31 5.91 -6.06 -6.11
C TYR A 31 5.03 -7.27 -6.37
N ASP A 32 3.71 -7.09 -6.26
CA ASP A 32 2.70 -8.11 -6.47
C ASP A 32 1.38 -7.43 -6.88
N ASN A 33 0.93 -7.67 -8.11
CA ASN A 33 -0.31 -7.08 -8.61
C ASN A 33 -1.56 -7.59 -7.85
N ASN A 34 -1.47 -8.71 -7.12
CA ASN A 34 -2.56 -9.18 -6.27
C ASN A 34 -2.83 -8.25 -5.08
N ASN A 35 -1.92 -7.32 -4.76
CA ASN A 35 -2.23 -6.23 -3.82
C ASN A 35 -3.35 -5.32 -4.31
N LEU A 36 -3.59 -5.27 -5.63
CA LEU A 36 -4.76 -4.64 -6.22
C LEU A 36 -5.88 -5.67 -6.46
N TYR A 37 -5.59 -6.76 -7.18
CA TYR A 37 -6.63 -7.67 -7.69
C TYR A 37 -7.31 -8.52 -6.62
N SER A 38 -6.60 -8.89 -5.55
CA SER A 38 -7.18 -9.65 -4.44
C SER A 38 -7.74 -8.77 -3.33
N ALA A 39 -7.75 -7.43 -3.49
CA ALA A 39 -8.17 -6.51 -2.44
C ALA A 39 -9.64 -6.74 -2.00
N PHE A 40 -10.52 -7.13 -2.94
CA PHE A 40 -11.93 -7.41 -2.63
C PHE A 40 -12.15 -8.64 -1.74
N GLU A 41 -11.17 -9.55 -1.69
CA GLU A 41 -11.22 -10.78 -0.89
C GLU A 41 -10.55 -10.60 0.48
N ARG A 42 -9.74 -9.54 0.62
CA ARG A 42 -8.97 -9.27 1.84
C ARG A 42 -9.84 -8.51 2.83
N ARG A 43 -9.85 -9.00 4.06
CA ARG A 43 -10.58 -8.39 5.17
C ARG A 43 -10.09 -6.95 5.39
N ASP A 44 -11.04 -6.07 5.69
CA ASP A 44 -10.79 -4.66 6.04
C ASP A 44 -10.11 -3.84 4.91
N GLN A 45 -10.04 -4.40 3.70
CA GLN A 45 -9.60 -3.69 2.50
C GLN A 45 -10.80 -3.20 1.70
N HIS A 46 -10.69 -1.97 1.21
CA HIS A 46 -11.71 -1.27 0.46
C HIS A 46 -11.09 -0.70 -0.81
N VAL A 47 -11.78 -0.86 -1.94
CA VAL A 47 -11.31 -0.36 -3.24
C VAL A 47 -12.17 0.81 -3.66
N TYR A 48 -11.54 1.92 -3.98
CA TYR A 48 -12.19 3.14 -4.43
C TYR A 48 -11.74 3.53 -5.84
N ALA A 49 -12.66 4.02 -6.65
CA ALA A 49 -12.37 4.73 -7.89
C ALA A 49 -12.76 6.20 -7.74
N ASN A 50 -11.97 7.11 -8.33
CA ASN A 50 -12.39 8.49 -8.52
C ASN A 50 -12.84 8.69 -9.96
N ILE A 51 -14.07 9.17 -10.13
CA ILE A 51 -14.68 9.47 -11.42
C ILE A 51 -14.79 11.00 -11.58
N ASP A 52 -14.17 11.54 -12.63
CA ASP A 52 -14.26 12.96 -13.01
C ASP A 52 -14.78 13.09 -14.44
N GLY A 53 -15.89 13.81 -14.62
CA GLY A 53 -16.51 13.98 -15.94
C GLY A 53 -16.87 12.68 -16.67
N GLY A 54 -17.08 11.57 -15.94
CA GLY A 54 -17.34 10.24 -16.50
C GLY A 54 -16.09 9.42 -16.82
N ASN A 55 -14.88 9.93 -16.56
CA ASN A 55 -13.63 9.21 -16.73
C ASN A 55 -13.03 8.83 -15.38
N THR A 56 -12.37 7.68 -15.30
CA THR A 56 -11.58 7.32 -14.12
C THR A 56 -10.27 8.11 -14.13
N ASP A 57 -9.97 8.81 -13.04
CA ASP A 57 -8.68 9.49 -12.86
C ASP A 57 -7.95 9.06 -11.57
N GLY A 58 -8.50 8.09 -10.81
CA GLY A 58 -7.82 7.48 -9.67
C GLY A 58 -8.40 6.12 -9.26
N ILE A 59 -7.55 5.21 -8.80
CA ILE A 59 -7.92 3.96 -8.13
C ILE A 59 -7.09 3.80 -6.87
N PHE A 60 -7.74 3.47 -5.76
CA PHE A 60 -7.13 3.39 -4.44
C PHE A 60 -7.56 2.12 -3.72
N VAL A 61 -6.61 1.41 -3.11
CA VAL A 61 -6.90 0.33 -2.16
C VAL A 61 -6.51 0.80 -0.77
N LEU A 62 -7.47 0.79 0.15
CA LEU A 62 -7.29 1.23 1.53
C LEU A 62 -7.48 0.04 2.46
N LEU A 63 -6.51 -0.21 3.34
CA LEU A 63 -6.72 -1.00 4.55
C LEU A 63 -7.24 -0.04 5.63
N ILE A 64 -8.44 -0.29 6.17
CA ILE A 64 -9.06 0.57 7.18
C ILE A 64 -9.28 -0.26 8.43
N LEU A 65 -8.66 0.14 9.54
CA LEU A 65 -8.72 -0.57 10.81
C LEU A 65 -9.39 0.32 11.88
N PRO A 66 -10.73 0.28 12.01
CA PRO A 66 -11.48 1.22 12.83
C PRO A 66 -11.14 1.18 14.32
N THR A 67 -10.93 -0.03 14.86
CA THR A 67 -10.57 -0.24 16.27
C THR A 67 -9.28 0.47 16.64
N GLU A 68 -8.34 0.55 15.70
CA GLU A 68 -7.00 1.09 15.91
C GLU A 68 -6.87 2.55 15.45
N LYS A 69 -7.92 3.09 14.81
CA LYS A 69 -7.89 4.38 14.14
C LYS A 69 -6.70 4.49 13.19
N TYR A 70 -6.53 3.48 12.34
CA TYR A 70 -5.44 3.38 11.38
C TYR A 70 -5.95 3.13 9.97
N ILE A 71 -5.31 3.77 9.00
CA ILE A 71 -5.51 3.57 7.57
C ILE A 71 -4.16 3.37 6.92
N GLU A 72 -4.06 2.41 6.00
CA GLU A 72 -2.93 2.30 5.10
C GLU A 72 -3.41 2.32 3.66
N ILE A 73 -2.78 3.15 2.84
CA ILE A 73 -3.02 3.11 1.41
C ILE A 73 -2.12 2.03 0.82
N ILE A 74 -2.72 0.89 0.50
CA ILE A 74 -2.03 -0.27 -0.07
C ILE A 74 -1.66 -0.01 -1.53
N ILE A 75 -2.57 0.62 -2.29
CA ILE A 75 -2.38 0.97 -3.69
C ILE A 75 -2.88 2.40 -3.93
N GLY A 76 -2.06 3.24 -4.55
CA GLY A 76 -2.46 4.57 -5.02
C GLY A 76 -2.14 4.79 -6.50
N LEU A 77 -3.11 4.56 -7.38
CA LEU A 77 -2.95 4.74 -8.82
C LEU A 77 -3.64 6.01 -9.31
N SER A 78 -2.87 7.08 -9.52
CA SER A 78 -3.37 8.30 -10.15
C SER A 78 -2.25 9.23 -10.64
N LYS A 79 -2.51 9.90 -11.77
CA LYS A 79 -1.76 11.07 -12.29
C LYS A 79 -2.47 12.40 -11.97
N SER A 80 -3.60 12.36 -11.27
CA SER A 80 -4.51 13.49 -11.07
C SER A 80 -4.36 14.06 -9.66
N LYS A 81 -4.02 15.35 -9.56
CA LYS A 81 -4.08 16.08 -8.28
C LYS A 81 -5.50 16.07 -7.71
N HIS A 82 -6.50 16.13 -8.59
CA HIS A 82 -7.91 16.10 -8.22
C HIS A 82 -8.27 14.78 -7.52
N ALA A 83 -7.91 13.63 -8.10
CA ALA A 83 -8.22 12.33 -7.49
C ALA A 83 -7.60 12.16 -6.09
N TYR A 84 -6.34 12.55 -5.88
CA TYR A 84 -5.74 12.54 -4.55
C TYR A 84 -6.42 13.51 -3.59
N ASN A 85 -6.82 14.70 -4.05
CA ASN A 85 -7.55 15.63 -3.20
C ASN A 85 -8.92 15.07 -2.78
N GLU A 86 -9.66 14.44 -3.68
CA GLU A 86 -10.94 13.78 -3.39
C GLU A 86 -10.74 12.67 -2.34
N LEU A 87 -9.72 11.83 -2.51
CA LEU A 87 -9.34 10.80 -1.54
C LEU A 87 -9.04 11.41 -0.17
N PHE A 88 -8.17 12.43 -0.09
CA PHE A 88 -7.81 13.02 1.18
C PHE A 88 -8.96 13.76 1.86
N GLN A 89 -9.81 14.44 1.10
CA GLN A 89 -11.02 15.07 1.65
C GLN A 89 -11.98 14.03 2.20
N TYR A 90 -12.16 12.90 1.50
CA TYR A 90 -12.92 11.77 1.99
C TYR A 90 -12.33 11.23 3.31
N LEU A 91 -11.01 11.04 3.38
CA LEU A 91 -10.34 10.55 4.59
C LEU A 91 -10.49 11.53 5.77
N GLU A 92 -10.25 12.82 5.54
CA GLU A 92 -10.36 13.87 6.56
C GLU A 92 -11.79 14.01 7.10
N LYS A 93 -12.79 13.81 6.24
CA LYS A 93 -14.21 13.88 6.61
C LYS A 93 -14.66 12.67 7.43
N ASN A 94 -14.28 11.46 7.00
CA ASN A 94 -14.86 10.22 7.54
C ASN A 94 -13.99 9.57 8.63
N TYR A 95 -12.69 9.82 8.63
CA TYR A 95 -11.72 9.14 9.50
C TYR A 95 -10.90 10.13 10.33
N LYS A 96 -11.59 11.13 10.90
CA LYS A 96 -10.95 12.16 11.73
C LYS A 96 -10.21 11.53 12.92
N GLY A 97 -8.93 11.87 13.04
CA GLY A 97 -8.05 11.38 14.11
C GLY A 97 -7.46 9.99 13.85
N TYR A 98 -7.63 9.44 12.65
CA TYR A 98 -6.92 8.23 12.24
C TYR A 98 -5.50 8.59 11.81
N ARG A 99 -4.55 7.71 12.12
CA ARG A 99 -3.22 7.71 11.47
C ARG A 99 -3.39 7.15 10.06
N CYS A 100 -2.74 7.77 9.08
CA CYS A 100 -2.77 7.31 7.70
C CYS A 100 -1.33 7.16 7.18
N ASP A 101 -0.98 5.94 6.80
CA ASP A 101 0.35 5.59 6.28
C ASP A 101 0.28 5.31 4.78
N PHE A 102 1.37 5.62 4.08
CA PHE A 102 1.49 5.54 2.62
C PHE A 102 2.84 4.96 2.25
N ILE A 103 2.83 4.12 1.23
CA ILE A 103 4.04 3.74 0.51
C ILE A 103 3.96 4.39 -0.87
N ILE A 104 4.96 5.21 -1.20
CA ILE A 104 4.96 5.99 -2.43
C ILE A 104 6.16 5.63 -3.30
N ASN A 105 5.95 5.68 -4.61
CA ASN A 105 7.04 5.72 -5.56
C ASN A 105 7.78 7.07 -5.38
N PRO A 106 9.09 7.09 -5.09
CA PRO A 106 9.83 8.34 -4.89
C PRO A 106 9.86 9.23 -6.14
N LYS A 107 9.63 8.66 -7.33
CA LYS A 107 9.48 9.40 -8.59
C LYS A 107 8.12 10.08 -8.75
N ASN A 108 7.12 9.71 -7.93
CA ASN A 108 5.81 10.35 -7.95
C ASN A 108 5.84 11.72 -7.24
N ILE A 109 6.41 12.71 -7.92
CA ILE A 109 6.58 14.07 -7.41
C ILE A 109 5.22 14.71 -7.09
N LEU A 110 4.17 14.37 -7.84
CA LEU A 110 2.82 14.87 -7.59
C LEU A 110 2.33 14.46 -6.20
N LEU A 111 2.29 13.16 -5.91
CA LEU A 111 1.83 12.64 -4.63
C LEU A 111 2.75 13.10 -3.50
N LYS A 112 4.07 13.08 -3.71
CA LYS A 112 5.05 13.58 -2.73
C LYS A 112 4.77 15.03 -2.34
N ASN A 113 4.49 15.91 -3.30
CA ASN A 113 4.18 17.31 -3.03
C ASN A 113 2.86 17.48 -2.27
N ILE A 114 1.83 16.69 -2.60
CA ILE A 114 0.55 16.71 -1.88
C ILE A 114 0.77 16.27 -0.42
N LEU A 115 1.46 15.15 -0.19
CA LEU A 115 1.78 14.66 1.15
C LEU A 115 2.63 15.66 1.94
N THR A 116 3.61 16.29 1.30
CA THR A 116 4.42 17.35 1.92
C THR A 116 3.55 18.54 2.34
N SER A 117 2.60 18.97 1.50
CA SER A 117 1.66 20.06 1.83
C SER A 117 0.73 19.73 2.99
N LYS A 118 0.56 18.44 3.29
CA LYS A 118 -0.20 17.91 4.43
C LYS A 118 0.67 17.62 5.65
N ASN A 119 1.94 18.03 5.63
CA ASN A 119 2.93 17.79 6.68
C ASN A 119 3.16 16.30 6.99
N ALA A 120 3.08 15.44 5.97
CA ALA A 120 3.45 14.04 6.11
C ALA A 120 4.92 13.91 6.53
N ILE A 121 5.21 12.94 7.39
CA ILE A 121 6.56 12.57 7.80
C ILE A 121 7.07 11.52 6.82
N PHE A 122 8.25 11.76 6.25
CA PHE A 122 8.87 10.84 5.31
C PHE A 122 10.01 10.10 6.01
N GLU A 123 9.94 8.78 5.96
CA GLU A 123 11.08 7.91 6.26
C GLU A 123 12.12 7.98 5.13
N ASN A 124 13.32 7.49 5.40
CA ASN A 124 14.35 7.36 4.37
C ASN A 124 13.86 6.44 3.24
N GLU A 125 14.23 6.78 2.00
CA GLU A 125 13.89 5.99 0.82
C GLU A 125 14.41 4.55 0.97
N GLN A 126 13.53 3.58 0.76
CA GLN A 126 13.87 2.18 0.80
C GLN A 126 14.27 1.68 -0.59
N GLN A 127 15.36 0.92 -0.66
CA GLN A 127 15.83 0.32 -1.91
C GLN A 127 15.40 -1.13 -2.02
N ARG A 128 14.71 -1.47 -3.11
CA ARG A 128 14.41 -2.86 -3.46
C ARG A 128 15.61 -3.47 -4.18
N MET A 129 16.13 -4.56 -3.64
CA MET A 129 17.16 -5.37 -4.29
C MET A 129 16.54 -6.63 -4.90
N ILE A 130 16.92 -6.96 -6.14
CA ILE A 130 16.47 -8.17 -6.84
C ILE A 130 17.69 -9.04 -7.11
N ALA A 131 17.75 -10.21 -6.49
CA ALA A 131 18.76 -11.22 -6.78
C ALA A 131 18.43 -11.88 -8.12
N ARG A 132 19.27 -11.66 -9.15
CA ARG A 132 19.08 -12.26 -10.49
C ARG A 132 19.68 -13.66 -10.62
N GLN A 133 20.49 -14.08 -9.65
CA GLN A 133 21.16 -15.37 -9.64
C GLN A 133 21.17 -15.91 -8.22
N ALA A 134 20.91 -17.22 -8.08
CA ALA A 134 21.04 -17.91 -6.81
C ALA A 134 22.52 -18.05 -6.45
N SER A 135 22.87 -17.71 -5.21
CA SER A 135 24.20 -18.01 -4.69
C SER A 135 24.30 -19.51 -4.39
N GLN A 136 25.33 -20.18 -4.91
CA GLN A 136 25.63 -21.59 -4.61
C GLN A 136 26.39 -21.78 -3.29
N LYS A 137 26.25 -20.83 -2.35
CA LYS A 137 26.99 -20.87 -1.09
C LYS A 137 26.34 -21.88 -0.15
N GLU A 138 27.09 -22.92 0.22
CA GLU A 138 26.70 -23.83 1.29
C GLU A 138 26.89 -23.15 2.65
N TYR A 139 25.87 -23.21 3.49
CA TYR A 139 25.91 -22.72 4.86
C TYR A 139 25.86 -23.91 5.81
N SER A 140 26.68 -23.91 6.86
CA SER A 140 26.66 -24.93 7.92
C SER A 140 25.54 -24.75 8.94
N LEU A 141 24.57 -23.87 8.67
CA LEU A 141 23.47 -23.52 9.58
C LEU A 141 22.32 -24.53 9.46
N ASN A 142 21.72 -24.89 10.58
CA ASN A 142 20.47 -25.67 10.62
C ASN A 142 19.27 -24.75 10.38
N ILE A 143 18.98 -24.47 9.11
CA ILE A 143 17.85 -23.64 8.69
C ILE A 143 16.57 -24.48 8.77
N GLN A 144 15.58 -24.01 9.52
CA GLN A 144 14.28 -24.64 9.66
C GLN A 144 13.18 -23.69 9.21
N LEU A 145 12.14 -24.22 8.58
CA LEU A 145 10.94 -23.45 8.30
C LEU A 145 10.30 -22.95 9.61
N TYR A 146 9.68 -21.78 9.51
CA TYR A 146 8.90 -21.23 10.61
C TYR A 146 7.81 -22.22 11.07
N SER A 147 7.61 -22.30 12.38
CA SER A 147 6.55 -23.08 13.04
C SER A 147 6.26 -22.45 14.40
N ASP A 148 5.12 -22.78 15.01
CA ASP A 148 4.67 -22.18 16.27
C ASP A 148 5.68 -22.26 17.42
N LYS A 149 6.55 -23.28 17.41
CA LYS A 149 7.64 -23.41 18.40
C LYS A 149 8.59 -22.20 18.38
N TRP A 150 8.70 -21.50 17.25
CA TRP A 150 9.54 -20.33 17.07
C TRP A 150 8.81 -19.00 17.26
N LYS A 151 7.49 -19.00 17.47
CA LYS A 151 6.67 -17.79 17.54
C LYS A 151 7.21 -16.77 18.53
N ARG A 152 7.58 -17.21 19.74
CA ARG A 152 8.13 -16.33 20.77
C ARG A 152 9.44 -15.69 20.34
N SER A 153 10.39 -16.48 19.84
CA SER A 153 11.67 -15.97 19.35
C SER A 153 11.50 -15.02 18.17
N TYR A 154 10.56 -15.32 17.26
CA TYR A 154 10.20 -14.42 16.16
C TYR A 154 9.70 -13.07 16.69
N VAL A 155 8.78 -13.07 17.65
CA VAL A 155 8.27 -11.84 18.28
C VAL A 155 9.37 -11.06 19.00
N ASP A 156 10.25 -11.74 19.73
CA ASP A 156 11.29 -11.12 20.56
C ASP A 156 12.35 -10.36 19.73
N ILE A 157 12.61 -10.77 18.47
CA ILE A 157 13.60 -10.12 17.61
C ILE A 157 13.06 -8.93 16.79
N HIS A 158 11.74 -8.73 16.74
CA HIS A 158 11.14 -7.66 15.93
C HIS A 158 11.11 -6.33 16.67
N VAL A 159 11.27 -5.25 15.90
CA VAL A 159 11.13 -3.87 16.39
C VAL A 159 9.66 -3.63 16.77
N LYS A 160 9.44 -3.01 17.94
CA LYS A 160 8.10 -2.78 18.50
C LYS A 160 7.58 -1.35 18.33
N GLU A 161 8.40 -0.46 17.77
CA GLU A 161 8.08 0.97 17.59
C GLU A 161 7.41 1.28 16.23
N THR A 162 7.11 0.25 15.44
CA THR A 162 6.39 0.36 14.17
C THR A 162 4.93 -0.03 14.32
N TYR A 163 4.06 0.39 13.39
CA TYR A 163 2.66 -0.03 13.40
C TYR A 163 2.52 -1.54 13.20
N TRP A 164 3.23 -2.10 12.21
CA TRP A 164 3.31 -3.52 11.96
C TRP A 164 4.28 -4.19 12.93
N THR A 165 3.74 -4.72 14.03
CA THR A 165 4.46 -5.58 14.97
C THR A 165 4.50 -7.04 14.48
N ALA A 166 5.40 -7.85 15.04
CA ALA A 166 5.47 -9.28 14.71
C ALA A 166 4.14 -10.01 14.91
N GLU A 167 3.42 -9.67 15.97
CA GLU A 167 2.12 -10.26 16.27
C GLU A 167 1.09 -9.93 15.18
N LYS A 168 1.10 -8.70 14.67
CA LYS A 168 0.22 -8.27 13.57
C LYS A 168 0.57 -8.99 12.27
N VAL A 169 1.87 -9.09 11.95
CA VAL A 169 2.35 -9.82 10.76
C VAL A 169 1.93 -11.29 10.81
N LEU A 170 2.01 -11.94 11.98
CA LEU A 170 1.59 -13.33 12.16
C LEU A 170 0.06 -13.53 12.10
N SER A 171 -0.72 -12.45 12.22
CA SER A 171 -2.19 -12.50 12.21
C SER A 171 -2.83 -12.09 10.88
N ALA A 172 -2.04 -11.47 9.99
CA ALA A 172 -2.44 -11.04 8.66
C ALA A 172 -2.42 -12.22 7.67
#